data_AF-A0A3S0IKZ0-F1
#
_entry.id   AF-A0A3S0IKZ0-F1
#
_cell.length_a   1.000
_cell.length_b   1.000
_cell.length_c   1.000
_cell.angle_alpha   90.00
_cell.angle_beta   90.00
_cell.angle_gamma   90.00
#
_symmetry.space_group_name_H-M   'P 1'
#
loop_
_entity.id
_entity.type
_entity.pdbx_description
1 polymer ?
#
loop_
_entity_poly.entity_id
_entity_poly.type
_entity_poly.pdbx_seq_one_letter_code
_entity_poly.pdbx_strand_id
1 'polypeptide(L)'
;MRPAIALPGLILLWCSAALSARAQTPADSARLVVISPVVGEVIDAGEKATYGLFPYYSANNFEEARLYRALRPDSALTLRARLRDGRTALRPISADELAMVRRSIEERVRNVGTAAPLGAPTDSVGQHYQVTLRSGTSFTGTLVALRPRELEFDTPDLGRVLTPRASIVELLPLLGKRRPWEYVGNGTRLFFAPTARNLRRGEGYVQSLNLLLAGANYGLTDHFSVGVLASLIPSIPFYQQAFAITPKLSTPLRNDNWHVGGGVLYATAGGTGLGVAYGVTTFGTANRNVTFGLGYGFGGGELARSPVFLLGGATRVGRRISLMSENYLFAAGRGNGVAAGLYGMRLNWPRATFSLGALYFASRSAFFSTYIYPVYLDLSYRFGQVK
;
A
#
# COMPACT_ATOMS: atom_id res chain seq x y z
N MET A 1 -26.09 -81.67 -22.15
CA MET A 1 -26.74 -80.55 -22.86
C MET A 1 -25.84 -80.12 -24.01
N ARG A 2 -26.35 -80.13 -25.25
CA ARG A 2 -25.72 -79.61 -26.49
C ARG A 2 -25.61 -78.06 -26.43
N PRO A 3 -24.99 -77.39 -27.43
CA PRO A 3 -23.56 -77.13 -27.70
C PRO A 3 -23.30 -75.59 -27.59
N ALA A 4 -22.19 -74.94 -27.95
CA ALA A 4 -21.66 -74.65 -29.31
C ALA A 4 -20.76 -73.39 -29.16
N ILE A 5 -19.48 -73.40 -29.57
CA ILE A 5 -18.96 -72.94 -30.89
C ILE A 5 -19.02 -71.39 -30.98
N ALA A 6 -17.92 -70.63 -31.16
CA ALA A 6 -17.15 -70.63 -32.41
C ALA A 6 -15.71 -70.07 -32.27
N LEU A 7 -14.77 -70.84 -32.85
CA LEU A 7 -13.52 -70.47 -33.54
C LEU A 7 -13.83 -69.64 -34.83
N PRO A 8 -12.89 -69.32 -35.78
CA PRO A 8 -11.42 -69.51 -35.82
C PRO A 8 -10.57 -68.34 -36.42
N GLY A 9 -9.24 -68.50 -36.32
CA GLY A 9 -8.26 -68.30 -37.42
C GLY A 9 -7.69 -66.88 -37.61
N LEU A 10 -6.49 -66.65 -38.15
CA LEU A 10 -5.45 -67.49 -38.77
C LEU A 10 -4.25 -66.52 -39.06
N ILE A 11 -3.01 -67.03 -39.10
CA ILE A 11 -1.83 -66.52 -39.89
C ILE A 11 -1.17 -65.19 -39.41
N LEU A 12 0.08 -65.19 -38.90
CA LEU A 12 1.43 -65.27 -39.53
C LEU A 12 1.96 -63.93 -40.14
N LEU A 13 3.25 -63.69 -39.87
CA LEU A 13 4.24 -62.84 -40.58
C LEU A 13 4.48 -61.37 -40.16
N TRP A 14 5.66 -61.21 -39.53
CA TRP A 14 6.74 -60.24 -39.76
C TRP A 14 6.46 -58.94 -40.52
N CYS A 15 6.86 -57.81 -39.91
CA CYS A 15 7.52 -56.73 -40.66
C CYS A 15 8.31 -55.79 -39.72
N SER A 16 9.62 -55.82 -39.90
CA SER A 16 10.60 -54.84 -39.42
C SER A 16 10.46 -53.52 -40.18
N ALA A 17 10.38 -52.39 -39.47
CA ALA A 17 10.69 -51.09 -40.03
C ALA A 17 11.42 -50.24 -38.98
N ALA A 18 12.70 -50.00 -39.26
CA ALA A 18 13.54 -49.05 -38.55
C ALA A 18 12.97 -47.63 -38.72
N LEU A 19 12.73 -46.93 -37.60
CA LEU A 19 12.78 -45.47 -37.61
C LEU A 19 14.18 -45.05 -37.22
N SER A 20 14.90 -44.53 -38.21
CA SER A 20 16.15 -43.81 -38.05
C SER A 20 16.01 -42.74 -36.97
N ALA A 21 16.74 -42.92 -35.88
CA ALA A 21 16.98 -41.87 -34.91
C ALA A 21 17.71 -40.73 -35.63
N ARG A 22 16.97 -39.67 -36.00
CA ARG A 22 17.58 -38.36 -36.24
C ARG A 22 18.17 -37.94 -34.90
N ALA A 23 19.49 -38.07 -34.78
CA ALA A 23 20.25 -37.50 -33.69
C ALA A 23 19.87 -36.01 -33.57
N GLN A 24 19.13 -35.68 -32.51
CA GLN A 24 18.91 -34.31 -32.08
C GLN A 24 20.27 -33.71 -31.75
N THR A 25 20.57 -32.57 -32.37
CA THR A 25 21.69 -31.71 -32.03
C THR A 25 21.65 -31.41 -30.52
N PRO A 26 22.76 -31.55 -29.78
CA PRO A 26 22.74 -31.39 -28.32
C PRO A 26 22.39 -29.94 -27.96
N ALA A 27 21.20 -29.74 -27.40
CA ALA A 27 20.67 -28.46 -26.93
C ALA A 27 21.21 -28.05 -25.55
N ASP A 28 22.28 -28.68 -25.06
CA ASP A 28 22.89 -28.39 -23.77
C ASP A 28 24.34 -27.97 -23.97
N SER A 29 24.60 -26.65 -23.96
CA SER A 29 25.89 -26.06 -23.53
C SER A 29 25.98 -24.53 -23.73
N ALA A 30 24.89 -23.76 -23.62
CA ALA A 30 24.96 -22.29 -23.74
C ALA A 30 24.12 -21.56 -22.69
N ARG A 31 24.72 -20.60 -21.98
CA ARG A 31 24.04 -19.72 -21.01
C ARG A 31 23.79 -18.34 -21.61
N LEU A 32 22.59 -17.81 -21.41
CA LEU A 32 22.24 -16.45 -21.81
C LEU A 32 23.04 -15.41 -21.00
N VAL A 33 23.53 -14.37 -21.67
CA VAL A 33 24.35 -13.30 -21.07
C VAL A 33 23.67 -11.96 -21.28
N VAL A 34 23.48 -11.21 -20.19
CA VAL A 34 22.98 -9.83 -20.24
C VAL A 34 24.13 -8.88 -20.62
N ILE A 35 23.93 -8.11 -21.69
CA ILE A 35 24.93 -7.13 -22.17
C ILE A 35 25.02 -5.96 -21.19
N SER A 36 23.88 -5.36 -20.84
CA SER A 36 23.77 -4.28 -19.86
C SER A 36 22.40 -4.37 -19.18
N PRO A 37 22.29 -4.03 -17.88
CA PRO A 37 21.00 -3.93 -17.19
C PRO A 37 20.00 -2.99 -17.88
N VAL A 38 20.49 -2.05 -18.70
CA VAL A 38 19.70 -1.05 -19.42
C VAL A 38 18.92 -1.64 -20.60
N VAL A 39 19.45 -2.69 -21.25
CA VAL A 39 18.87 -3.32 -22.46
C VAL A 39 18.42 -4.76 -22.25
N GLY A 40 18.60 -5.30 -21.03
CA GLY A 40 18.11 -6.62 -20.66
C GLY A 40 18.71 -7.81 -21.44
N GLU A 41 17.95 -8.91 -21.43
CA GLU A 41 18.30 -10.20 -22.04
C GLU A 41 18.01 -10.28 -23.54
N VAL A 42 17.03 -9.50 -23.99
CA VAL A 42 16.55 -9.45 -25.37
C VAL A 42 16.65 -8.01 -25.82
N ILE A 43 17.48 -7.77 -26.83
CA ILE A 43 17.71 -6.42 -27.37
C ILE A 43 16.82 -6.23 -28.59
N ASP A 44 15.86 -5.33 -28.52
CA ASP A 44 14.94 -5.06 -29.63
C ASP A 44 15.45 -3.99 -30.62
N ALA A 45 14.73 -3.80 -31.72
CA ALA A 45 15.09 -2.82 -32.75
C ALA A 45 15.10 -1.37 -32.26
N GLY A 46 14.26 -1.03 -31.28
CA GLY A 46 14.21 0.30 -30.67
C GLY A 46 15.42 0.56 -29.78
N GLU A 47 15.84 -0.43 -28.98
CA GLU A 47 17.05 -0.37 -28.17
C GLU A 47 18.31 -0.31 -29.03
N LYS A 48 18.35 -1.12 -30.10
CA LYS A 48 19.42 -1.05 -31.10
C LYS A 48 19.57 0.35 -31.67
N ALA A 49 18.47 0.99 -32.08
CA ALA A 49 18.49 2.35 -32.64
C ALA A 49 18.92 3.39 -31.59
N THR A 50 18.36 3.29 -30.38
CA THR A 50 18.61 4.21 -29.27
C THR A 50 20.07 4.18 -28.83
N TYR A 51 20.65 2.98 -28.68
CA TYR A 51 22.01 2.80 -28.18
C TYR A 51 23.06 2.55 -29.26
N GLY A 52 22.67 2.56 -30.54
CA GLY A 52 23.59 2.37 -31.66
C GLY A 52 24.23 1.00 -31.69
N LEU A 53 23.49 -0.03 -31.25
CA LEU A 53 24.01 -1.39 -31.09
C LEU A 53 24.06 -2.11 -32.44
N PHE A 54 24.96 -3.08 -32.55
CA PHE A 54 25.06 -4.01 -33.69
C PHE A 54 25.04 -3.29 -35.04
N PRO A 55 26.06 -2.46 -35.35
CA PRO A 55 26.08 -1.62 -36.56
C PRO A 55 26.05 -2.44 -37.86
N TYR A 56 26.42 -3.71 -37.79
CA TYR A 56 26.38 -4.67 -38.89
C TYR A 56 24.99 -5.18 -39.25
N TYR A 57 23.98 -4.94 -38.42
CA TYR A 57 22.58 -5.18 -38.78
C TYR A 57 21.89 -3.84 -39.06
N SER A 58 21.19 -3.74 -40.19
CA SER A 58 20.33 -2.59 -40.46
C SER A 58 19.18 -2.55 -39.44
N ALA A 59 18.88 -1.38 -38.90
CA ALA A 59 17.77 -1.20 -37.95
C ALA A 59 16.41 -1.62 -38.56
N ASN A 60 16.24 -1.49 -39.88
CA ASN A 60 15.00 -1.83 -40.56
C ASN A 60 14.76 -3.35 -40.68
N ASN A 61 15.82 -4.15 -40.64
CA ASN A 61 15.73 -5.60 -40.80
C ASN A 61 15.92 -6.35 -39.48
N PHE A 62 16.22 -5.65 -38.39
CA PHE A 62 16.47 -6.23 -37.07
C PHE A 62 15.14 -6.36 -36.29
N GLU A 63 14.95 -7.50 -35.63
CA GLU A 63 13.79 -7.77 -34.77
C GLU A 63 14.23 -7.82 -33.30
N GLU A 64 15.05 -8.81 -32.95
CA GLU A 64 15.60 -8.98 -31.59
C GLU A 64 17.00 -9.61 -31.65
N ALA A 65 17.81 -9.41 -30.62
CA ALA A 65 19.04 -10.18 -30.42
C ALA A 65 19.26 -10.61 -28.97
N ARG A 66 19.95 -11.74 -28.82
CA ARG A 66 20.29 -12.37 -27.54
C ARG A 66 21.74 -12.82 -27.55
N LEU A 67 22.44 -12.66 -26.44
CA LEU A 67 23.84 -13.07 -26.31
C LEU A 67 23.94 -14.39 -25.53
N TYR A 68 24.69 -15.34 -26.07
CA TYR A 68 24.91 -16.66 -25.46
C TYR A 68 26.40 -16.86 -25.20
N ARG A 69 26.73 -17.55 -24.11
CA ARG A 69 28.09 -18.01 -23.78
C ARG A 69 28.13 -19.52 -23.82
N ALA A 70 29.08 -20.09 -24.56
CA ALA A 70 29.33 -21.53 -24.56
C ALA A 70 29.88 -21.98 -23.19
N LEU A 71 29.41 -23.13 -22.70
CA LEU A 71 29.90 -23.78 -21.46
C LEU A 71 31.17 -24.63 -21.69
N ARG A 72 31.98 -24.26 -22.69
CA ARG A 72 33.25 -24.90 -23.06
C ARG A 72 34.44 -24.10 -22.48
N PRO A 73 35.67 -24.67 -22.45
CA PRO A 73 36.85 -23.99 -21.90
C PRO A 73 37.16 -22.63 -22.55
N ASP A 74 36.74 -22.45 -23.81
CA ASP A 74 36.94 -21.22 -24.59
C ASP A 74 35.96 -20.08 -24.25
N SER A 75 34.89 -20.35 -23.49
CA SER A 75 33.86 -19.37 -23.08
C SER A 75 33.36 -18.45 -24.21
N ALA A 76 33.32 -18.95 -25.45
CA ALA A 76 32.99 -18.14 -26.62
C ALA A 76 31.61 -17.50 -26.50
N LEU A 77 31.51 -16.20 -26.81
CA LEU A 77 30.27 -15.44 -26.83
C LEU A 77 29.70 -15.39 -28.25
N THR A 78 28.41 -15.68 -28.40
CA THR A 78 27.70 -15.67 -29.68
C THR A 78 26.45 -14.82 -29.58
N LEU A 79 26.36 -13.79 -30.42
CA LEU A 79 25.13 -13.03 -30.63
C LEU A 79 24.23 -13.78 -31.59
N ARG A 80 23.01 -14.04 -31.16
CA ARG A 80 21.93 -14.56 -32.00
C ARG A 80 20.97 -13.41 -32.29
N ALA A 81 20.96 -12.94 -33.52
CA ALA A 81 20.03 -11.92 -33.99
C ALA A 81 18.94 -12.56 -34.85
N ARG A 82 17.68 -12.26 -34.55
CA ARG A 82 16.53 -12.58 -35.39
C ARG A 82 16.22 -11.36 -36.27
N LEU A 83 16.08 -11.61 -37.57
CA LEU A 83 15.75 -10.60 -38.56
C LEU A 83 14.26 -10.68 -38.89
N ARG A 84 13.67 -9.56 -39.33
CA ARG A 84 12.23 -9.45 -39.65
C ARG A 84 11.78 -10.35 -40.80
N ASP A 85 12.71 -10.85 -41.61
CA ASP A 85 12.45 -11.83 -42.67
C ASP A 85 12.44 -13.29 -42.15
N GLY A 86 12.51 -13.48 -40.83
CA GLY A 86 12.51 -14.78 -40.17
C GLY A 86 13.89 -15.46 -40.09
N ARG A 87 14.93 -14.89 -40.70
CA ARG A 87 16.29 -15.45 -40.63
C ARG A 87 16.91 -15.20 -39.26
N THR A 88 17.64 -16.20 -38.76
CA THR A 88 18.46 -16.07 -37.55
C THR A 88 19.93 -16.01 -37.97
N ALA A 89 20.61 -14.91 -37.62
CA ALA A 89 22.04 -14.75 -37.79
C ALA A 89 22.76 -15.06 -36.47
N LEU A 90 23.81 -15.87 -36.53
CA LEU A 90 24.70 -16.16 -35.41
C LEU A 90 26.06 -15.52 -35.69
N ARG A 91 26.55 -14.73 -34.74
CA ARG A 91 27.84 -14.04 -34.87
C ARG A 91 28.65 -14.20 -33.59
N PRO A 92 29.91 -14.67 -33.65
CA PRO A 92 30.80 -14.64 -32.51
C PRO A 92 31.14 -13.18 -32.14
N ILE A 93 31.16 -12.89 -30.85
CA ILE A 93 31.52 -11.58 -30.29
C ILE A 93 32.74 -11.78 -29.39
N SER A 94 33.77 -10.94 -29.54
CA SER A 94 34.93 -10.95 -28.65
C SER A 94 34.62 -10.27 -27.32
N ALA A 95 35.41 -10.55 -26.28
CA ALA A 95 35.27 -9.87 -24.99
C ALA A 95 35.45 -8.34 -25.11
N ASP A 96 36.35 -7.90 -25.98
CA ASP A 96 36.61 -6.47 -26.25
C ASP A 96 35.43 -5.81 -26.98
N GLU A 97 34.83 -6.49 -27.96
CA GLU A 97 33.62 -6.01 -28.65
C GLU A 97 32.46 -5.87 -27.67
N LEU A 98 32.27 -6.83 -26.74
CA LEU A 98 31.26 -6.71 -25.69
C LEU A 98 31.54 -5.53 -24.74
N ALA A 99 32.79 -5.30 -24.37
CA ALA A 99 33.18 -4.19 -23.51
C ALA A 99 32.92 -2.83 -24.19
N MET A 100 33.19 -2.71 -25.49
CA MET A 100 32.86 -1.50 -26.27
C MET A 100 31.36 -1.25 -26.32
N VAL A 101 30.55 -2.29 -26.56
CA VAL A 101 29.09 -2.20 -26.58
C VAL A 101 28.53 -1.76 -25.22
N ARG A 102 29.13 -2.21 -24.11
CA ARG A 102 28.76 -1.75 -22.76
C ARG A 102 29.06 -0.27 -22.57
N ARG A 103 30.26 0.19 -22.94
CA ARG A 103 30.64 1.60 -22.83
C ARG A 103 29.75 2.51 -23.68
N SER A 104 29.39 2.10 -24.90
CA SER A 104 28.51 2.91 -25.76
C SER A 104 27.10 3.05 -25.19
N ILE A 105 26.59 2.01 -24.51
CA ILE A 105 25.31 2.09 -23.78
C ILE A 105 25.44 3.10 -22.63
N GLU A 106 26.48 2.99 -21.81
CA GLU A 106 26.70 3.89 -20.65
C GLU A 106 26.91 5.36 -21.06
N GLU A 107 27.65 5.61 -22.13
CA GLU A 107 27.85 6.96 -22.68
C GLU A 107 26.55 7.55 -23.23
N ARG A 108 25.75 6.78 -23.97
CA ARG A 108 24.46 7.25 -24.47
C ARG A 108 23.45 7.45 -23.35
N VAL A 109 23.47 6.63 -22.29
CA VAL A 109 22.66 6.86 -21.09
C VAL A 109 23.04 8.19 -20.43
N ARG A 110 24.33 8.52 -20.33
CA ARG A 110 24.78 9.84 -19.82
C ARG A 110 24.33 11.00 -20.70
N ASN A 111 24.42 10.86 -22.02
CA ASN A 111 24.05 11.91 -22.98
C ASN A 111 22.54 12.08 -23.16
N VAL A 112 21.75 11.02 -22.95
CA VAL A 112 20.28 11.09 -22.92
C VAL A 112 19.80 11.61 -21.54
N GLY A 113 20.61 11.42 -20.48
CA GLY A 113 20.36 11.89 -19.13
C GLY A 113 20.62 13.38 -18.86
N THR A 114 21.25 14.12 -19.79
CA THR A 114 21.53 15.57 -19.62
C THR A 114 20.35 16.51 -19.89
N ALA A 115 19.14 15.99 -20.11
CA ALA A 115 17.92 16.79 -20.30
C ALA A 115 16.83 16.49 -19.25
N ALA A 116 17.20 16.25 -17.99
CA ALA A 116 16.24 16.21 -16.88
C ALA A 116 16.79 16.96 -15.65
N PRO A 117 15.98 17.75 -14.96
CA PRO A 117 16.42 18.57 -13.83
C PRO A 117 16.87 17.69 -12.65
N LEU A 118 17.91 18.16 -11.98
CA LEU A 118 18.44 17.63 -10.72
C LEU A 118 17.30 17.37 -9.72
N GLY A 119 17.08 16.10 -9.34
CA GLY A 119 16.27 15.76 -8.17
C GLY A 119 15.28 14.60 -8.25
N ALA A 120 15.23 13.78 -9.30
CA ALA A 120 14.42 12.55 -9.31
C ALA A 120 15.28 11.32 -9.00
N PRO A 121 14.87 10.41 -8.09
CA PRO A 121 15.53 9.11 -7.94
C PRO A 121 15.39 8.35 -9.27
N THR A 122 16.52 8.04 -9.89
CA THR A 122 16.59 7.28 -11.14
C THR A 122 15.85 5.95 -10.99
N ASP A 123 14.76 5.78 -11.74
CA ASP A 123 14.00 4.55 -11.84
C ASP A 123 14.97 3.37 -12.06
N SER A 124 15.11 2.53 -11.04
CA SER A 124 16.03 1.40 -11.00
C SER A 124 15.28 0.08 -11.11
N VAL A 125 15.62 -0.75 -12.10
CA VAL A 125 15.10 -2.12 -12.24
C VAL A 125 15.50 -2.96 -11.03
N GLY A 126 14.60 -3.83 -10.58
CA GLY A 126 14.75 -4.65 -9.39
C GLY A 126 14.33 -3.95 -8.09
N GLN A 127 14.08 -2.64 -8.11
CA GLN A 127 13.53 -1.92 -6.97
C GLN A 127 12.01 -2.07 -6.92
N HIS A 128 11.48 -2.06 -5.70
CA HIS A 128 10.05 -2.07 -5.46
C HIS A 128 9.51 -0.64 -5.44
N TYR A 129 8.41 -0.38 -6.13
CA TYR A 129 7.82 0.96 -6.23
C TYR A 129 6.36 0.95 -5.81
N GLN A 130 5.93 2.07 -5.23
CA GLN A 130 4.52 2.46 -5.21
C GLN A 130 4.25 3.35 -6.41
N VAL A 131 3.30 2.95 -7.25
CA VAL A 131 2.93 3.62 -8.49
C VAL A 131 1.53 4.18 -8.34
N THR A 132 1.35 5.48 -8.54
CA THR A 132 0.04 6.14 -8.59
C THR A 132 -0.22 6.63 -10.01
N LEU A 133 -1.35 6.23 -10.59
CA LEU A 133 -1.76 6.61 -11.95
C LEU A 133 -2.64 7.87 -11.96
N ARG A 134 -2.73 8.53 -13.12
CA ARG A 134 -3.64 9.67 -13.37
C ARG A 134 -5.11 9.30 -13.17
N SER A 135 -5.46 8.03 -13.34
CA SER A 135 -6.81 7.52 -13.04
C SER A 135 -7.13 7.52 -11.53
N GLY A 136 -6.15 7.78 -10.67
CA GLY A 136 -6.26 7.66 -9.22
C GLY A 136 -6.03 6.23 -8.69
N THR A 137 -5.80 5.27 -9.59
CA THR A 137 -5.44 3.88 -9.22
C THR A 137 -4.00 3.84 -8.74
N SER A 138 -3.74 3.19 -7.61
CA SER A 138 -2.38 2.92 -7.13
C SER A 138 -2.12 1.44 -6.98
N PHE A 139 -0.90 1.02 -7.26
CA PHE A 139 -0.45 -0.36 -7.10
C PHE A 139 1.02 -0.38 -6.68
N THR A 140 1.46 -1.51 -6.13
CA THR A 140 2.86 -1.76 -5.78
C THR A 140 3.42 -2.89 -6.61
N GLY A 141 4.64 -2.71 -7.11
CA GLY A 141 5.28 -3.71 -7.95
C GLY A 141 6.79 -3.52 -8.01
N THR A 142 7.49 -4.60 -8.29
CA THR A 142 8.92 -4.56 -8.57
C THR A 142 9.10 -4.14 -10.01
N LEU A 143 9.86 -3.08 -10.26
CA LEU A 143 10.13 -2.65 -11.63
C LEU A 143 11.01 -3.71 -12.29
N VAL A 144 10.49 -4.42 -13.29
CA VAL A 144 11.21 -5.51 -13.97
C VAL A 144 11.75 -5.09 -15.33
N ALA A 145 11.18 -4.07 -15.97
CA ALA A 145 11.74 -3.49 -17.18
C ALA A 145 11.49 -1.98 -17.28
N LEU A 146 12.52 -1.28 -17.75
CA LEU A 146 12.46 0.12 -18.15
C LEU A 146 12.32 0.18 -19.67
N ARG A 147 11.22 0.70 -20.19
CA ARG A 147 11.08 1.04 -21.60
C ARG A 147 10.96 2.57 -21.74
N PRO A 148 11.28 3.14 -22.91
CA PRO A 148 11.26 4.59 -23.10
C PRO A 148 9.89 5.25 -22.84
N ARG A 149 8.80 4.54 -23.09
CA ARG A 149 7.41 5.03 -22.92
C ARG A 149 6.62 4.31 -21.85
N GLU A 150 7.11 3.18 -21.36
CA GLU A 150 6.38 2.26 -20.51
C GLU A 150 7.29 1.69 -19.42
N LEU A 151 6.72 1.39 -18.27
CA LEU A 151 7.37 0.69 -17.18
C LEU A 151 6.65 -0.63 -16.97
N GLU A 152 7.41 -1.71 -16.87
CA GLU A 152 6.85 -3.04 -16.58
C GLU A 152 7.09 -3.36 -15.11
N PHE A 153 6.00 -3.60 -14.38
CA PHE A 153 6.04 -3.95 -12.97
C PHE A 153 5.58 -5.38 -12.77
N ASP A 154 6.34 -6.16 -12.02
CA ASP A 154 5.87 -7.43 -11.48
C ASP A 154 5.15 -7.17 -10.16
N THR A 155 3.84 -7.40 -10.17
CA THR A 155 2.96 -7.14 -9.03
C THR A 155 2.51 -8.48 -8.42
N PRO A 156 2.44 -8.60 -7.08
CA PRO A 156 2.03 -9.84 -6.43
C PRO A 156 0.60 -10.28 -6.76
N ASP A 157 -0.30 -9.31 -7.00
CA ASP A 157 -1.74 -9.56 -7.13
C ASP A 157 -2.23 -9.57 -8.60
N LEU A 158 -1.58 -8.82 -9.49
CA LEU A 158 -2.00 -8.65 -10.90
C LEU A 158 -1.02 -9.28 -11.89
N GLY A 159 0.07 -9.90 -11.41
CA GLY A 159 1.16 -10.37 -12.24
C GLY A 159 1.90 -9.21 -12.90
N ARG A 160 2.33 -9.39 -14.16
CA ARG A 160 3.07 -8.36 -14.89
C ARG A 160 2.14 -7.28 -15.43
N VAL A 161 2.34 -6.05 -14.97
CA VAL A 161 1.56 -4.87 -15.34
C VAL A 161 2.44 -3.91 -16.14
N LEU A 162 2.04 -3.69 -17.39
CA LEU A 162 2.66 -2.71 -18.29
C LEU A 162 1.99 -1.35 -18.12
N THR A 163 2.75 -0.34 -17.70
CA THR A 163 2.21 0.98 -17.35
C THR A 163 2.87 2.08 -18.18
N PRO A 164 2.12 2.83 -19.00
CA PRO A 164 2.65 3.99 -19.70
C PRO A 164 3.24 5.02 -18.72
N ARG A 165 4.45 5.52 -18.96
CA ARG A 165 5.04 6.60 -18.14
C ARG A 165 4.14 7.83 -18.09
N ALA A 166 3.46 8.11 -19.21
CA ALA A 166 2.49 9.18 -19.30
C ALA A 166 1.25 8.99 -18.41
N SER A 167 0.94 7.79 -17.92
CA SER A 167 -0.16 7.59 -16.98
C SER A 167 0.28 7.67 -15.51
N ILE A 168 1.57 7.72 -15.21
CA ILE A 168 2.10 7.75 -13.84
C ILE A 168 2.16 9.20 -13.34
N VAL A 169 1.55 9.45 -12.18
CA VAL A 169 1.60 10.73 -11.46
C VAL A 169 2.70 10.71 -10.41
N GLU A 170 2.88 9.58 -9.75
CA GLU A 170 3.82 9.44 -8.64
C GLU A 170 4.47 8.05 -8.68
N LEU A 171 5.79 8.01 -8.58
CA LEU A 171 6.59 6.79 -8.57
C LEU A 171 7.58 6.87 -7.41
N LEU A 172 7.27 6.17 -6.32
CA LEU A 172 8.06 6.25 -5.09
C LEU A 172 8.83 4.95 -4.87
N PRO A 173 10.18 4.99 -4.78
CA PRO A 173 10.95 3.81 -4.41
C PRO A 173 10.63 3.41 -2.97
N LEU A 174 10.18 2.17 -2.79
CA LEU A 174 9.93 1.58 -1.48
C LEU A 174 11.25 1.00 -0.95
N LEU A 175 12.00 1.83 -0.23
CA LEU A 175 13.20 1.41 0.51
C LEU A 175 12.77 0.53 1.70
N GLY A 176 12.80 -0.78 1.48
CA GLY A 176 12.51 -1.80 2.49
C GLY A 176 11.21 -2.57 2.23
N LYS A 177 11.14 -3.81 2.76
CA LYS A 177 9.95 -4.67 2.75
C LYS A 177 8.83 -4.03 3.57
N ARG A 178 8.13 -3.06 2.98
CA ARG A 178 6.85 -2.61 3.52
C ARG A 178 5.85 -3.74 3.26
N ARG A 179 5.18 -4.20 4.33
CA ARG A 179 4.25 -5.34 4.22
C ARG A 179 3.18 -5.01 3.16
N PRO A 180 2.75 -5.95 2.29
CA PRO A 180 1.86 -5.71 1.14
C PRO A 180 0.45 -5.15 1.46
N TRP A 181 0.20 -4.65 2.67
CA TRP A 181 -1.13 -4.41 3.20
C TRP A 181 -1.32 -3.06 3.92
N GLU A 182 -0.38 -2.14 3.83
CA GLU A 182 -0.40 -0.93 4.63
C GLU A 182 -1.08 0.25 3.93
N TYR A 183 -2.37 0.15 3.65
CA TYR A 183 -3.17 1.37 3.72
C TYR A 183 -3.10 1.89 5.16
N VAL A 184 -2.94 3.20 5.31
CA VAL A 184 -2.81 3.85 6.62
C VAL A 184 -4.09 3.61 7.41
N GLY A 185 -3.98 2.91 8.55
CA GLY A 185 -5.11 2.71 9.46
C GLY A 185 -5.69 4.04 9.95
N ASN A 186 -6.89 4.00 10.54
CA ASN A 186 -7.46 5.20 11.16
C ASN A 186 -6.66 5.55 12.43
N GLY A 187 -5.76 6.52 12.30
CA GLY A 187 -4.87 6.99 13.36
C GLY A 187 -5.23 8.36 13.92
N THR A 188 -6.30 9.01 13.46
CA THR A 188 -6.73 10.35 13.91
C THR A 188 -7.61 10.32 15.16
N ARG A 189 -8.09 9.11 15.52
CA ARG A 189 -8.87 8.81 16.72
C ARG A 189 -8.66 7.38 17.21
N LEU A 190 -8.90 7.18 18.51
CA LEU A 190 -9.06 5.87 19.15
C LEU A 190 -10.49 5.38 18.90
N PHE A 191 -11.30 5.12 19.92
CA PHE A 191 -12.73 4.87 19.73
C PHE A 191 -13.45 6.20 19.54
N PHE A 192 -13.66 6.91 20.65
CA PHE A 192 -14.31 8.22 20.68
C PHE A 192 -13.28 9.35 20.76
N ALA A 193 -12.22 9.16 21.55
CA ALA A 193 -11.22 10.19 21.76
C ALA A 193 -10.39 10.47 20.49
N PRO A 194 -10.11 11.75 20.19
CA PRO A 194 -9.17 12.10 19.14
C PRO A 194 -7.74 11.74 19.56
N THR A 195 -6.91 11.40 18.58
CA THR A 195 -5.45 11.45 18.74
C THR A 195 -4.95 12.84 18.35
N ALA A 196 -3.70 13.12 18.69
CA ALA A 196 -2.99 14.29 18.21
C ALA A 196 -2.60 14.20 16.72
N ARG A 197 -2.99 13.15 15.99
CA ARG A 197 -2.78 13.09 14.53
C ARG A 197 -3.97 13.74 13.82
N ASN A 198 -3.70 14.61 12.87
CA ASN A 198 -4.75 15.32 12.13
C ASN A 198 -5.24 14.56 10.89
N LEU A 199 -6.44 14.92 10.42
CA LEU A 199 -6.79 14.72 9.01
C LEU A 199 -5.98 15.69 8.17
N ARG A 200 -5.36 15.21 7.09
CA ARG A 200 -4.63 16.09 6.16
C ARG A 200 -5.59 16.94 5.36
N ARG A 201 -5.06 17.97 4.71
CA ARG A 201 -5.84 18.80 3.79
C ARG A 201 -6.52 17.92 2.73
N GLY A 202 -7.85 18.02 2.64
CA GLY A 202 -8.62 17.27 1.66
C GLY A 202 -8.89 15.80 2.04
N GLU A 203 -8.48 15.34 3.23
CA GLU A 203 -8.91 14.06 3.79
C GLU A 203 -10.16 14.26 4.65
N GLY A 204 -11.11 13.34 4.54
CA GLY A 204 -12.29 13.32 5.40
C GLY A 204 -12.78 11.93 5.71
N TYR A 205 -13.70 11.82 6.66
CA TYR A 205 -14.46 10.60 6.88
C TYR A 205 -15.88 10.90 7.36
N VAL A 206 -16.80 10.04 7.00
CA VAL A 206 -18.11 9.93 7.63
C VAL A 206 -18.10 8.77 8.61
N GLN A 207 -18.85 8.88 9.69
CA GLN A 207 -18.98 7.83 10.68
C GLN A 207 -20.41 7.69 11.17
N SER A 208 -20.78 6.46 11.53
CA SER A 208 -21.97 6.12 12.30
C SER A 208 -21.54 5.39 13.56
N LEU A 209 -21.98 5.92 14.70
CA LEU A 209 -21.61 5.46 16.03
C LEU A 209 -22.88 4.97 16.74
N ASN A 210 -22.87 3.69 17.12
CA ASN A 210 -24.00 2.95 17.68
C ASN A 210 -25.30 3.06 16.85
N LEU A 211 -25.22 3.39 15.56
CA LEU A 211 -26.36 3.72 14.69
C LEU A 211 -27.17 4.95 15.12
N LEU A 212 -26.85 5.55 16.27
CA LEU A 212 -27.58 6.66 16.88
C LEU A 212 -26.90 8.01 16.68
N LEU A 213 -25.62 8.03 16.30
CA LEU A 213 -24.86 9.24 16.04
C LEU A 213 -24.24 9.15 14.65
N ALA A 214 -24.58 10.08 13.78
CA ALA A 214 -23.89 10.25 12.50
C ALA A 214 -22.96 11.44 12.58
N GLY A 215 -21.81 11.36 11.93
CA GLY A 215 -20.88 12.48 11.89
C GLY A 215 -20.02 12.49 10.65
N ALA A 216 -19.46 13.66 10.36
CA ALA A 216 -18.50 13.87 9.28
C ALA A 216 -17.34 14.72 9.80
N ASN A 217 -16.12 14.38 9.42
CA ASN A 217 -14.91 15.11 9.78
C ASN A 217 -14.11 15.39 8.51
N TYR A 218 -13.48 16.56 8.44
CA TYR A 218 -12.74 17.01 7.27
C TYR A 218 -11.51 17.84 7.65
N GLY A 219 -10.37 17.52 7.03
CA GLY A 219 -9.13 18.29 7.15
C GLY A 219 -9.15 19.50 6.21
N LEU A 220 -9.29 20.69 6.79
CA LEU A 220 -9.24 21.96 6.05
C LEU A 220 -7.80 22.31 5.66
N THR A 221 -6.85 22.00 6.54
CA THR A 221 -5.40 22.06 6.29
C THR A 221 -4.73 20.82 6.87
N ASP A 222 -3.42 20.67 6.69
CA ASP A 222 -2.68 19.57 7.32
C ASP A 222 -2.65 19.67 8.87
N HIS A 223 -2.94 20.85 9.41
CA HIS A 223 -2.89 21.14 10.84
C HIS A 223 -4.25 21.48 11.48
N PHE A 224 -5.29 21.72 10.67
CA PHE A 224 -6.62 22.06 11.14
C PHE A 224 -7.68 21.17 10.51
N SER A 225 -8.51 20.57 11.36
CA SER A 225 -9.69 19.81 10.95
C SER A 225 -10.92 20.27 11.72
N VAL A 226 -12.08 20.06 11.12
CA VAL A 226 -13.36 20.27 11.79
C VAL A 226 -14.25 19.07 11.54
N GLY A 227 -15.05 18.72 12.53
CA GLY A 227 -16.09 17.71 12.37
C GLY A 227 -17.42 18.16 12.95
N VAL A 228 -18.46 17.50 12.48
CA VAL A 228 -19.83 17.60 12.99
C VAL A 228 -20.31 16.22 13.39
N LEU A 229 -21.09 16.14 14.46
CA LEU A 229 -21.87 14.97 14.83
C LEU A 229 -23.32 15.38 15.10
N ALA A 230 -24.26 14.52 14.77
CA ALA A 230 -25.67 14.70 15.05
C ALA A 230 -26.25 13.38 15.56
N SER A 231 -27.12 13.45 16.57
CA SER A 231 -27.91 12.28 16.95
C SER A 231 -29.03 12.05 15.94
N LEU A 232 -29.31 10.77 15.69
CA LEU A 232 -30.32 10.28 14.77
C LEU A 232 -31.27 9.33 15.51
N ILE A 233 -31.86 9.83 16.60
CA ILE A 233 -32.80 9.05 17.41
C ILE A 233 -34.21 9.22 16.82
N PRO A 234 -34.84 8.19 16.22
CA PRO A 234 -36.07 8.37 15.45
C PRO A 234 -37.25 8.95 16.25
N SER A 235 -37.28 8.74 17.57
CA SER A 235 -38.32 9.23 18.47
C SER A 235 -38.13 10.68 18.92
N ILE A 236 -37.00 11.32 18.59
CA ILE A 236 -36.69 12.70 18.99
C ILE A 236 -36.87 13.64 17.79
N PRO A 237 -37.63 14.74 17.91
CA PRO A 237 -37.76 15.73 16.84
C PRO A 237 -36.40 16.32 16.44
N PHE A 238 -36.21 16.65 15.16
CA PHE A 238 -34.93 17.15 14.63
C PHE A 238 -34.34 18.33 15.43
N TYR A 239 -35.16 19.27 15.90
CA TYR A 239 -34.72 20.44 16.66
C TYR A 239 -34.28 20.12 18.10
N GLN A 240 -34.59 18.92 18.60
CA GLN A 240 -34.18 18.43 19.92
C GLN A 240 -33.03 17.40 19.84
N GLN A 241 -32.63 17.00 18.62
CA GLN A 241 -31.46 16.15 18.44
C GLN A 241 -30.21 16.86 18.95
N ALA A 242 -29.26 16.08 19.45
CA ALA A 242 -27.96 16.58 19.82
C ALA A 242 -27.14 16.89 18.57
N PHE A 243 -26.49 18.05 18.53
CA PHE A 243 -25.54 18.42 17.49
C PHE A 243 -24.21 18.79 18.13
N ALA A 244 -23.09 18.36 17.55
CA ALA A 244 -21.78 18.70 18.05
C ALA A 244 -20.86 19.17 16.93
N ILE A 245 -19.98 20.11 17.27
CA ILE A 245 -18.85 20.54 16.45
C ILE A 245 -17.54 20.14 17.13
N THR A 246 -16.54 19.79 16.33
CA THR A 246 -15.27 19.24 16.80
C THR A 246 -14.06 19.87 16.07
N PRO A 247 -13.81 21.18 16.21
CA PRO A 247 -12.58 21.78 15.72
C PRO A 247 -11.35 21.18 16.43
N LYS A 248 -10.33 20.83 15.65
CA LYS A 248 -9.07 20.29 16.16
C LYS A 248 -7.89 20.89 15.40
N LEU A 249 -6.92 21.39 16.16
CA LEU A 249 -5.60 21.78 15.70
C LEU A 249 -4.58 20.72 16.10
N SER A 250 -3.63 20.41 15.22
CA SER A 250 -2.61 19.40 15.47
C SER A 250 -1.37 19.65 14.64
N THR A 251 -0.20 19.43 15.23
CA THR A 251 1.08 19.54 14.53
C THR A 251 2.02 18.37 14.91
N PRO A 252 2.73 17.76 13.93
CA PRO A 252 3.84 16.87 14.24
C PRO A 252 5.01 17.68 14.84
N LEU A 253 5.75 17.06 15.76
CA LEU A 253 6.99 17.58 16.32
C LEU A 253 8.21 17.01 15.55
N ARG A 254 9.43 17.43 15.93
CA ARG A 254 10.69 16.94 15.36
C ARG A 254 10.71 15.41 15.32
N ASN A 255 10.99 14.86 14.14
CA ASN A 255 11.06 13.42 13.79
C ASN A 255 9.73 12.71 13.46
N ASP A 256 8.62 13.43 13.25
CA ASP A 256 7.29 12.93 12.79
C ASP A 256 6.64 11.80 13.63
N ASN A 257 7.29 11.33 14.69
CA ASN A 257 6.77 10.30 15.59
C ASN A 257 5.96 10.89 16.73
N TRP A 258 6.22 12.14 17.10
CA TRP A 258 5.48 12.85 18.13
C TRP A 258 4.51 13.83 17.49
N HIS A 259 3.28 13.86 17.99
CA HIS A 259 2.27 14.81 17.55
C HIS A 259 1.66 15.45 18.78
N VAL A 260 1.38 16.75 18.68
CA VAL A 260 0.66 17.51 19.70
C VAL A 260 -0.53 18.18 19.06
N GLY A 261 -1.63 18.26 19.81
CA GLY A 261 -2.84 18.89 19.31
C GLY A 261 -3.74 19.32 20.44
N GLY A 262 -4.74 20.10 20.06
CA GLY A 262 -5.78 20.54 20.96
C GLY A 262 -7.06 20.81 20.17
N GLY A 263 -8.18 20.74 20.86
CA GLY A 263 -9.46 20.93 20.21
C GLY A 263 -10.57 21.15 21.21
N VAL A 264 -11.75 21.35 20.65
CA VAL A 264 -12.99 21.50 21.42
C VAL A 264 -13.99 20.51 20.84
N LEU A 265 -14.68 19.79 21.71
CA LEU A 265 -15.97 19.21 21.38
C LEU A 265 -17.01 20.11 22.03
N TYR A 266 -17.90 20.70 21.24
CA TYR A 266 -19.03 21.46 21.75
C TYR A 266 -20.32 20.85 21.20
N ALA A 267 -21.18 20.38 22.10
CA ALA A 267 -22.45 19.75 21.79
C ALA A 267 -23.61 20.57 22.34
N THR A 268 -24.70 20.66 21.57
CA THR A 268 -25.96 21.26 21.98
C THR A 268 -27.06 20.21 21.91
N ALA A 269 -27.95 20.19 22.89
CA ALA A 269 -29.15 19.37 22.88
C ALA A 269 -30.27 20.12 23.62
N GLY A 270 -31.45 20.24 23.00
CA GLY A 270 -32.60 20.92 23.61
C GLY A 270 -32.32 22.34 24.10
N GLY A 271 -31.45 23.10 23.42
CA GLY A 271 -31.08 24.47 23.78
C GLY A 271 -29.97 24.61 24.85
N THR A 272 -29.50 23.51 25.44
CA THR A 272 -28.37 23.52 26.38
C THR A 272 -27.07 23.12 25.70
N GLY A 273 -25.99 23.86 25.96
CA GLY A 273 -24.65 23.61 25.43
C GLY A 273 -23.69 23.06 26.48
N LEU A 274 -22.96 22.01 26.10
CA LEU A 274 -21.92 21.38 26.92
C LEU A 274 -20.75 20.99 26.02
N GLY A 275 -19.54 21.06 26.55
CA GLY A 275 -18.35 20.79 25.77
C GLY A 275 -17.17 20.35 26.59
N VAL A 276 -16.11 19.97 25.88
CA VAL A 276 -14.81 19.64 26.45
C VAL A 276 -13.76 20.33 25.61
N ALA A 277 -12.95 21.18 26.25
CA ALA A 277 -11.71 21.69 25.68
C ALA A 277 -10.59 20.75 26.09
N TYR A 278 -9.76 20.31 25.15
CA TYR A 278 -8.74 19.30 25.42
C TYR A 278 -7.42 19.60 24.72
N GLY A 279 -6.35 19.10 25.33
CA GLY A 279 -5.03 18.93 24.72
C GLY A 279 -4.69 17.44 24.64
N VAL A 280 -4.01 17.04 23.58
CA VAL A 280 -3.62 15.65 23.33
C VAL A 280 -2.19 15.59 22.78
N THR A 281 -1.48 14.54 23.16
CA THR A 281 -0.17 14.19 22.61
C THR A 281 -0.19 12.73 22.19
N THR A 282 0.33 12.44 21.01
CA THR A 282 0.37 11.08 20.46
C THR A 282 1.78 10.75 20.02
N PHE A 283 2.28 9.60 20.49
CA PHE A 283 3.53 9.03 20.05
C PHE A 283 3.27 7.81 19.16
N GLY A 284 3.90 7.79 17.99
CA GLY A 284 3.89 6.67 17.04
C GLY A 284 3.16 6.94 15.73
N THR A 285 2.93 5.86 15.00
CA THR A 285 2.33 5.87 13.65
C THR A 285 0.82 5.69 13.70
N ALA A 286 0.14 5.82 12.56
CA ALA A 286 -1.29 5.53 12.50
C ALA A 286 -1.66 4.06 12.83
N ASN A 287 -0.72 3.13 12.63
CA ASN A 287 -0.93 1.70 12.91
C ASN A 287 -0.46 1.28 14.30
N ARG A 288 0.41 2.08 14.96
CA ARG A 288 0.92 1.79 16.30
C ARG A 288 1.18 3.10 17.02
N ASN A 289 0.30 3.45 17.94
CA ASN A 289 0.42 4.67 18.72
C ASN A 289 -0.06 4.53 20.15
N VAL A 290 0.42 5.45 20.98
CA VAL A 290 -0.07 5.73 22.32
C VAL A 290 -0.41 7.21 22.38
N THR A 291 -1.54 7.53 22.99
CA THR A 291 -2.07 8.89 23.12
C THR A 291 -2.33 9.18 24.59
N PHE A 292 -1.87 10.34 25.02
CA PHE A 292 -2.20 10.94 26.30
C PHE A 292 -3.00 12.22 26.06
N GLY A 293 -4.01 12.47 26.87
CA GLY A 293 -4.85 13.66 26.76
C GLY A 293 -5.26 14.22 28.11
N LEU A 294 -5.61 15.50 28.09
CA LEU A 294 -6.12 16.26 29.21
C LEU A 294 -7.29 17.09 28.71
N GLY A 295 -8.45 16.99 29.37
CA GLY A 295 -9.64 17.75 29.00
C GLY A 295 -10.32 18.41 30.19
N TYR A 296 -10.89 19.59 29.97
CA TYR A 296 -11.77 20.27 30.91
C TYR A 296 -13.17 20.38 30.30
N GLY A 297 -14.15 19.83 31.00
CA GLY A 297 -15.56 20.00 30.63
C GLY A 297 -16.04 21.41 30.93
N PHE A 298 -16.95 21.95 30.13
CA PHE A 298 -17.61 23.22 30.36
C PHE A 298 -19.08 23.14 29.94
N GLY A 299 -19.95 23.93 30.57
CA GLY A 299 -21.38 23.97 30.27
C GLY A 299 -22.11 24.93 31.19
N GLY A 300 -23.21 25.52 30.72
CA GLY A 300 -24.00 26.47 31.53
C GLY A 300 -23.22 27.72 31.99
N GLY A 301 -22.14 28.09 31.28
CA GLY A 301 -21.27 29.22 31.64
C GLY A 301 -20.16 28.86 32.64
N GLU A 302 -20.09 27.63 33.13
CA GLU A 302 -19.08 27.19 34.10
C GLU A 302 -18.06 26.21 33.50
N LEU A 303 -16.84 26.25 34.02
CA LEU A 303 -15.78 25.29 33.74
C LEU A 303 -15.71 24.25 34.86
N ALA A 304 -15.58 22.97 34.50
CA ALA A 304 -15.38 21.90 35.44
C ALA A 304 -14.10 22.15 36.28
N ARG A 305 -14.19 21.95 37.59
CA ARG A 305 -13.07 22.16 38.52
C ARG A 305 -11.96 21.13 38.38
N SER A 306 -12.29 19.96 37.86
CA SER A 306 -11.38 18.82 37.73
C SER A 306 -11.16 18.45 36.27
N PRO A 307 -9.92 18.14 35.87
CA PRO A 307 -9.65 17.62 34.55
C PRO A 307 -10.07 16.15 34.40
N VAL A 308 -10.25 15.75 33.16
CA VAL A 308 -10.31 14.35 32.72
C VAL A 308 -9.00 14.03 32.02
N PHE A 309 -8.32 12.98 32.48
CA PHE A 309 -7.14 12.46 31.79
C PHE A 309 -7.55 11.34 30.86
N LEU A 310 -6.90 11.28 29.70
CA LEU A 310 -7.05 10.23 28.71
C LEU A 310 -5.70 9.51 28.57
N LEU A 311 -5.72 8.19 28.65
CA LEU A 311 -4.62 7.35 28.20
C LEU A 311 -5.19 6.28 27.28
N GLY A 312 -4.68 6.17 26.07
CA GLY A 312 -5.13 5.15 25.15
C GLY A 312 -4.10 4.85 24.07
N GLY A 313 -4.40 3.86 23.25
CA GLY A 313 -3.50 3.43 22.20
C GLY A 313 -4.17 2.48 21.23
N ALA A 314 -3.57 2.40 20.05
CA ALA A 314 -3.97 1.48 18.99
C ALA A 314 -2.74 0.76 18.45
N THR A 315 -2.84 -0.55 18.27
CA THR A 315 -1.78 -1.38 17.65
C THR A 315 -2.39 -2.33 16.63
N ARG A 316 -1.93 -2.23 15.38
CA ARG A 316 -2.30 -3.13 14.29
C ARG A 316 -1.56 -4.45 14.44
N VAL A 317 -2.28 -5.49 14.82
CA VAL A 317 -1.75 -6.84 15.07
C VAL A 317 -1.84 -7.75 13.84
N GLY A 318 -2.64 -7.36 12.83
CA GLY A 318 -2.79 -8.14 11.61
C GLY A 318 -3.17 -7.29 10.40
N ARG A 319 -3.38 -7.96 9.26
CA ARG A 319 -3.72 -7.30 8.00
C ARG A 319 -4.96 -6.41 8.11
N ARG A 320 -5.98 -6.86 8.83
CA ARG A 320 -7.24 -6.12 8.98
C ARG A 320 -7.53 -5.73 10.42
N ILE A 321 -6.75 -6.17 11.40
CA ILE A 321 -7.14 -6.07 12.82
C ILE A 321 -6.17 -5.14 13.55
N SER A 322 -6.75 -4.15 14.23
CA SER A 322 -6.07 -3.34 15.25
C SER A 322 -6.72 -3.57 16.60
N LEU A 323 -5.91 -3.74 17.64
CA LEU A 323 -6.37 -3.71 19.02
C LEU A 323 -6.29 -2.28 19.54
N MET A 324 -7.28 -1.87 20.31
CA MET A 324 -7.37 -0.52 20.83
C MET A 324 -7.85 -0.50 22.28
N SER A 325 -7.36 0.49 23.02
CA SER A 325 -7.82 0.78 24.37
C SER A 325 -7.86 2.30 24.56
N GLU A 326 -8.86 2.78 25.29
CA GLU A 326 -9.13 4.17 25.59
C GLU A 326 -9.58 4.25 27.05
N ASN A 327 -8.83 4.94 27.90
CA ASN A 327 -9.03 4.93 29.35
C ASN A 327 -9.14 6.38 29.84
N TYR A 328 -10.26 6.72 30.44
CA TYR A 328 -10.55 8.03 31.03
C TYR A 328 -10.41 7.94 32.55
N LEU A 329 -9.64 8.86 33.12
CA LEU A 329 -9.48 9.00 34.57
C LEU A 329 -10.11 10.32 34.99
N PHE A 330 -11.18 10.23 35.76
CA PHE A 330 -11.90 11.38 36.30
C PHE A 330 -11.31 11.74 37.65
N ALA A 331 -10.64 12.88 37.73
CA ALA A 331 -10.07 13.38 38.98
C ALA A 331 -11.17 13.92 39.90
N ALA A 332 -11.71 13.09 40.80
CA ALA A 332 -12.61 13.58 41.84
C ALA A 332 -11.80 14.04 43.07
N GLY A 333 -12.20 15.16 43.68
CA GLY A 333 -11.63 15.60 44.96
C GLY A 333 -11.80 14.52 46.05
N ARG A 334 -10.81 14.39 46.94
CA ARG A 334 -10.77 13.45 48.08
C ARG A 334 -10.72 11.95 47.73
N GLY A 335 -10.02 11.57 46.67
CA GLY A 335 -9.57 10.18 46.49
C GLY A 335 -10.58 9.19 45.91
N ASN A 336 -11.74 9.64 45.45
CA ASN A 336 -12.76 8.81 44.78
C ASN A 336 -12.63 8.89 43.25
N GLY A 337 -11.42 8.71 42.71
CA GLY A 337 -11.21 8.66 41.27
C GLY A 337 -12.02 7.54 40.63
N VAL A 338 -12.76 7.86 39.57
CA VAL A 338 -13.43 6.88 38.72
C VAL A 338 -12.64 6.78 37.43
N ALA A 339 -12.38 5.56 36.99
CA ALA A 339 -11.87 5.26 35.67
C ALA A 339 -12.98 4.64 34.84
N ALA A 340 -13.13 5.05 33.59
CA ALA A 340 -13.99 4.39 32.64
C ALA A 340 -13.25 4.29 31.31
N GLY A 341 -13.54 3.28 30.51
CA GLY A 341 -12.85 3.16 29.25
C GLY A 341 -13.42 2.11 28.32
N LEU A 342 -12.89 2.11 27.11
CA LEU A 342 -13.23 1.19 26.05
C LEU A 342 -12.00 0.35 25.73
N TYR A 343 -12.21 -0.94 25.50
CA TYR A 343 -11.21 -1.80 24.87
C TYR A 343 -11.87 -2.66 23.81
N GLY A 344 -11.10 -3.04 22.80
CA GLY A 344 -11.62 -3.90 21.75
C GLY A 344 -10.77 -3.84 20.50
N MET A 345 -11.44 -3.96 19.35
CA MET A 345 -10.77 -4.11 18.07
C MET A 345 -11.38 -3.24 16.97
N ARG A 346 -10.54 -2.90 16.01
CA ARG A 346 -10.91 -2.23 14.77
C ARG A 346 -10.57 -3.14 13.60
N LEU A 347 -11.58 -3.46 12.80
CA LEU A 347 -11.44 -4.04 11.49
C LEU A 347 -11.17 -2.92 10.48
N ASN A 348 -10.18 -3.13 9.64
CA ASN A 348 -9.64 -2.15 8.73
C ASN A 348 -9.79 -2.65 7.28
N TRP A 349 -10.17 -1.73 6.40
CA TRP A 349 -10.17 -1.82 4.94
C TRP A 349 -9.58 -0.52 4.37
N PRO A 350 -9.22 -0.47 3.07
CA PRO A 350 -8.56 0.69 2.47
C PRO A 350 -9.24 2.04 2.73
N ARG A 351 -10.57 2.06 2.74
CA ARG A 351 -11.37 3.26 3.02
C ARG A 351 -12.37 3.10 4.15
N ALA A 352 -12.62 1.88 4.63
CA ALA A 352 -13.61 1.65 5.66
C ALA A 352 -12.96 1.11 6.92
N THR A 353 -13.47 1.48 8.08
CA THR A 353 -13.13 0.84 9.34
C THR A 353 -14.38 0.53 10.14
N PHE A 354 -14.39 -0.61 10.80
CA PHE A 354 -15.43 -1.03 11.70
C PHE A 354 -14.83 -1.31 13.08
N SER A 355 -15.26 -0.58 14.11
CA SER A 355 -14.72 -0.70 15.46
C SER A 355 -15.77 -1.33 16.38
N LEU A 356 -15.33 -2.28 17.20
CA LEU A 356 -16.09 -2.96 18.25
C LEU A 356 -15.40 -2.71 19.59
N GLY A 357 -16.12 -2.17 20.57
CA GLY A 357 -15.58 -1.87 21.90
C GLY A 357 -16.50 -2.34 23.03
N ALA A 358 -15.90 -2.91 24.07
CA ALA A 358 -16.52 -3.19 25.35
C ALA A 358 -16.20 -2.05 26.33
N LEU A 359 -17.19 -1.70 27.16
CA LEU A 359 -17.08 -0.64 28.16
C LEU A 359 -16.74 -1.24 29.52
N TYR A 360 -15.85 -0.59 30.25
CA TYR A 360 -15.58 -0.91 31.64
C TYR A 360 -15.60 0.35 32.51
N PHE A 361 -15.89 0.15 33.78
CA PHE A 361 -15.83 1.13 34.86
C PHE A 361 -15.04 0.55 36.02
N ALA A 362 -14.14 1.34 36.59
CA ALA A 362 -13.37 0.99 37.75
C ALA A 362 -13.38 2.15 38.75
N SER A 363 -13.67 1.86 40.01
CA SER A 363 -13.51 2.77 41.14
C SER A 363 -12.72 2.05 42.24
N ARG A 364 -12.40 2.76 43.33
CA ARG A 364 -11.75 2.12 44.49
C ARG A 364 -12.57 1.00 45.12
N SER A 365 -13.89 1.06 45.01
CA SER A 365 -14.83 0.14 45.68
C SER A 365 -15.43 -0.91 44.76
N ALA A 366 -15.34 -0.75 43.43
CA ALA A 366 -15.97 -1.66 42.49
C ALA A 366 -15.30 -1.65 41.11
N PHE A 367 -15.33 -2.81 40.45
CA PHE A 367 -14.98 -2.97 39.05
C PHE A 367 -16.17 -3.60 38.31
N PHE A 368 -16.62 -2.95 37.25
CA PHE A 368 -17.71 -3.42 36.40
C PHE A 368 -17.25 -3.42 34.93
N SER A 369 -17.50 -4.49 34.21
CA SER A 369 -17.20 -4.59 32.77
C SER A 369 -18.37 -5.23 32.03
N THR A 370 -18.72 -4.70 30.87
CA THR A 370 -19.67 -5.36 29.96
C THR A 370 -18.92 -6.47 29.23
N TYR A 371 -18.91 -7.67 29.79
CA TYR A 371 -17.99 -8.74 29.37
C TYR A 371 -18.18 -9.22 27.91
N ILE A 372 -19.34 -9.04 27.28
CA ILE A 372 -19.67 -9.72 26.01
C ILE A 372 -20.53 -8.88 25.01
N TYR A 373 -21.14 -7.76 25.42
CA TYR A 373 -21.94 -6.92 24.52
C TYR A 373 -21.13 -5.69 24.06
N PRO A 374 -20.92 -5.48 22.74
CA PRO A 374 -20.27 -4.27 22.27
C PRO A 374 -21.17 -3.08 22.56
N VAL A 375 -20.82 -2.30 23.57
CA VAL A 375 -21.47 -1.02 23.89
C VAL A 375 -21.04 0.06 22.90
N TYR A 376 -19.97 -0.20 22.15
CA TYR A 376 -19.44 0.69 21.13
C TYR A 376 -19.32 -0.02 19.78
N LEU A 377 -20.12 0.44 18.83
CA LEU A 377 -20.10 0.08 17.41
C LEU A 377 -19.81 1.34 16.61
N ASP A 378 -18.84 1.29 15.73
CA ASP A 378 -18.48 2.44 14.89
C ASP A 378 -18.14 1.97 13.48
N LEU A 379 -18.88 2.48 12.50
CA LEU A 379 -18.59 2.29 11.09
C LEU A 379 -18.15 3.64 10.52
N SER A 380 -16.96 3.70 9.92
CA SER A 380 -16.50 4.92 9.27
C SER A 380 -15.96 4.66 7.87
N TYR A 381 -16.20 5.60 6.97
CA TYR A 381 -15.73 5.59 5.59
C TYR A 381 -14.92 6.87 5.31
N ARG A 382 -13.66 6.70 4.89
CA ARG A 382 -12.73 7.77 4.51
C ARG A 382 -12.92 8.13 3.04
N PHE A 383 -12.92 9.43 2.77
CA PHE A 383 -13.02 10.02 1.44
C PHE A 383 -11.97 11.11 1.25
N GLY A 384 -11.83 11.60 0.01
CA GLY A 384 -10.86 12.63 -0.35
C GLY A 384 -9.47 12.07 -0.69
N GLN A 385 -8.43 12.90 -0.54
CA GLN A 385 -7.04 12.55 -0.88
C GLN A 385 -6.40 11.63 0.16
N VAL A 386 -6.95 10.43 0.34
CA VAL A 386 -6.45 9.45 1.32
C VAL A 386 -5.05 8.97 0.88
N LYS A 387 -4.01 9.45 1.56
CA LYS A 387 -2.60 9.10 1.32
C LYS A 387 -2.08 8.05 2.30
#